data_AF-A0A820GBA4-F1
#
_entry.id   AF-A0A820GBA4-F1
#
_cell.length_a   1.000
_cell.length_b   1.000
_cell.length_c   1.000
_cell.angle_alpha   90.00
_cell.angle_beta   90.00
_cell.angle_gamma   90.00
#
_symmetry.space_group_name_H-M   'P 1'
#
loop_
_entity.id
_entity.type
_entity.pdbx_description
1 polymer ?
#
loop_
_entity_poly.entity_id
_entity_poly.type
_entity_poly.pdbx_seq_one_letter_code
_entity_poly.pdbx_strand_id
1 'polypeptide(L)'
;MIKIDCHSCSWNGLYNDYKEHLGQQHAYLQCSDCCEHFFSINLYEEHRQEICEYRSILCELPGCMGLIKWTNIGTHYLCDTHQKMLLEVIIQYIFKHKRLPNKSNCSATITSVVSDMKQELITVQENVNILLPEVECSLNNCTRLKSEHDQIKTTCDNLIQQKNTVGKMIKDDNEKVNKCIQEQNDMEKQIDDTKKLQLYTKTLSLDTDSTMTFSFIKHPHEINLPFSIYSSQFKTSIFGYNFMLRICSTIISGNENQEYLSIYITLLRGEFDQILLYPFPYNIYLCL
;
A
#
# COMPACT_ATOMS: atom_id res chain seq x y z
N MET A 1 15.75 32.76 -3.26
CA MET A 1 15.08 32.19 -2.08
C MET A 1 13.69 31.75 -2.49
N ILE A 2 13.35 30.48 -2.31
CA ILE A 2 12.04 29.93 -2.70
C ILE A 2 11.12 30.01 -1.49
N LYS A 3 9.98 30.70 -1.65
CA LYS A 3 8.90 30.70 -0.66
C LYS A 3 7.93 29.58 -0.97
N ILE A 4 7.42 28.94 0.08
CA ILE A 4 6.37 27.91 -0.01
C ILE A 4 5.28 28.25 1.01
N ASP A 5 4.04 28.01 0.60
CA ASP A 5 2.86 28.07 1.46
C ASP A 5 2.53 26.65 1.96
N CYS A 6 2.21 26.50 3.24
CA CYS A 6 1.76 25.22 3.78
C CYS A 6 0.31 24.97 3.36
N HIS A 7 0.01 23.79 2.82
CA HIS A 7 -1.36 23.46 2.41
C HIS A 7 -2.34 23.22 3.56
N SER A 8 -1.82 23.03 4.78
CA SER A 8 -2.60 22.64 5.96
C SER A 8 -2.78 23.76 6.98
N CYS A 9 -2.14 24.92 6.80
CA CYS A 9 -2.33 26.10 7.65
C CYS A 9 -1.99 27.38 6.89
N SER A 10 -2.10 28.54 7.54
CA SER A 10 -1.79 29.85 6.94
C SER A 10 -0.28 30.20 6.90
N TRP A 11 0.61 29.24 7.19
CA TRP A 11 2.05 29.48 7.21
C TRP A 11 2.59 29.69 5.79
N ASN A 12 3.39 30.76 5.63
CA ASN A 12 4.22 30.98 4.46
C ASN A 12 5.66 31.28 4.89
N GLY A 13 6.63 30.68 4.22
CA GLY A 13 8.02 30.82 4.66
C GLY A 13 9.02 30.30 3.64
N LEU A 14 10.29 30.28 4.02
CA LEU A 14 11.35 29.75 3.16
C LEU A 14 11.32 28.21 3.17
N TYR A 15 11.63 27.59 2.03
CA TYR A 15 11.65 26.13 1.90
C TYR A 15 12.53 25.44 2.96
N ASN A 16 13.65 26.06 3.35
CA ASN A 16 14.56 25.49 4.37
C ASN A 16 13.90 25.37 5.75
N ASP A 17 12.96 26.27 6.07
CA ASP A 17 12.25 26.30 7.35
C ASP A 17 11.00 25.42 7.32
N TYR A 18 10.58 24.95 6.14
CA TYR A 18 9.36 24.17 5.97
C TYR A 18 9.40 22.84 6.72
N LYS A 19 10.57 22.19 6.80
CA LYS A 19 10.73 20.94 7.55
C LYS A 19 10.57 21.15 9.06
N GLU A 20 11.08 22.26 9.59
CA GLU A 20 10.92 22.63 11.00
C GLU A 20 9.47 23.00 11.31
N HIS A 21 8.83 23.76 10.41
CA HIS A 21 7.40 24.07 10.50
C HIS A 21 6.53 22.81 10.55
N LEU A 22 6.75 21.85 9.65
CA LEU A 22 6.04 20.56 9.66
C LEU A 22 6.26 19.80 10.98
N GLY A 23 7.47 19.86 11.55
CA GLY A 23 7.78 19.23 12.83
C GLY A 23 7.15 19.91 14.06
N GLN A 24 6.88 21.21 14.00
CA GLN A 24 6.31 21.95 15.14
C GLN A 24 4.78 22.04 15.11
N GLN A 25 4.21 22.32 13.93
CA GLN A 25 2.78 22.64 13.78
C GLN A 25 1.95 21.45 13.25
N HIS A 26 2.61 20.53 12.54
CA HIS A 26 1.97 19.36 11.93
C HIS A 26 2.54 18.04 12.45
N ALA A 27 3.24 18.07 13.60
CA ALA A 27 3.61 16.84 14.26
C ALA A 27 2.35 16.09 14.69
N TYR A 28 2.34 14.81 14.35
CA TYR A 28 1.35 13.87 14.82
C TYR A 28 1.90 13.16 16.05
N LEU A 29 1.13 13.17 17.12
CA LEU A 29 1.41 12.38 18.31
C LEU A 29 0.62 11.08 18.23
N GLN A 30 1.31 9.96 18.42
CA GLN A 30 0.66 8.69 18.66
C GLN A 30 0.11 8.70 20.09
N CYS A 31 -1.16 8.36 20.27
CA CYS A 31 -1.76 8.22 21.60
C CYS A 31 -1.09 7.07 22.37
N SER A 32 -0.12 7.42 23.22
CA SER A 32 0.62 6.52 24.12
C SER A 32 -0.27 5.81 25.13
N ASP A 33 -1.38 6.44 25.49
CA ASP A 33 -2.17 6.03 26.64
C ASP A 33 -3.18 4.93 26.28
N CYS A 34 -3.54 4.77 25.00
CA CYS A 34 -4.91 4.30 24.73
C CYS A 34 -5.20 3.62 23.39
N CYS A 35 -5.05 4.29 22.24
CA CYS A 35 -5.68 3.82 20.99
C CYS A 35 -4.73 3.64 19.80
N GLU A 36 -3.43 3.93 19.96
CA GLU A 36 -2.42 3.88 18.89
C GLU A 36 -2.69 4.77 17.66
N HIS A 37 -3.78 5.56 17.67
CA HIS A 37 -4.10 6.50 16.61
C HIS A 37 -3.22 7.75 16.70
N PHE A 38 -2.98 8.35 15.54
CA PHE A 38 -2.17 9.56 15.38
C PHE A 38 -3.07 10.79 15.30
N PHE A 39 -2.84 11.76 16.16
CA PHE A 39 -3.57 13.03 16.20
C PHE A 39 -2.61 14.18 15.97
N SER A 40 -3.08 15.25 15.32
CA SER A 40 -2.33 16.51 15.32
C SER A 40 -2.19 16.99 16.77
N ILE A 41 -1.07 17.63 17.11
CA ILE A 41 -0.81 18.17 18.46
C ILE A 41 -2.01 18.97 19.00
N ASN A 42 -2.65 19.79 18.15
CA ASN A 42 -3.78 20.62 18.55
C ASN A 42 -5.03 19.82 18.95
N LEU A 43 -5.23 18.63 18.38
CA LEU A 43 -6.37 17.76 18.69
C LEU A 43 -6.03 16.70 19.73
N TYR A 44 -4.75 16.55 20.10
CA TYR A 44 -4.30 15.50 20.99
C TYR A 44 -4.87 15.64 22.41
N GLU A 45 -4.87 16.85 22.98
CA GLU A 45 -5.42 17.08 24.33
C GLU A 45 -6.94 16.91 24.38
N GLU A 46 -7.67 17.42 23.37
CA GLU A 46 -9.12 17.21 23.24
C GLU A 46 -9.44 15.72 23.11
N HIS A 47 -8.68 14.99 22.27
CA HIS A 47 -8.82 13.55 22.16
C HIS A 47 -8.61 12.85 23.51
N ARG A 48 -7.54 13.20 24.23
CA ARG A 48 -7.18 12.59 25.51
C ARG A 48 -8.25 12.82 26.59
N GLN A 49 -8.90 13.99 26.60
CA GLN A 49 -9.88 14.36 27.61
C GLN A 49 -11.31 13.90 27.29
N GLU A 50 -11.72 13.98 26.02
CA GLU A 50 -13.15 13.83 25.67
C GLU A 50 -13.46 12.65 24.76
N ILE A 51 -12.51 12.22 23.91
CA ILE A 51 -12.81 11.31 22.79
C ILE A 51 -12.23 9.90 23.00
N CYS A 52 -11.05 9.78 23.60
CA CYS A 52 -10.39 8.49 23.81
C CYS A 52 -11.30 7.56 24.63
N GLU A 53 -11.69 6.42 24.04
CA GLU A 53 -12.54 5.40 24.68
C GLU A 53 -11.83 4.71 25.85
N TYR A 54 -10.51 4.75 25.87
CA TYR A 54 -9.67 4.15 26.92
C TYR A 54 -9.17 5.16 27.95
N ARG A 55 -9.67 6.40 27.93
CA ARG A 55 -9.24 7.45 28.87
C ARG A 55 -9.56 7.03 30.29
N SER A 56 -8.73 7.46 31.23
CA SER A 56 -9.01 7.27 32.65
C SER A 56 -9.74 8.50 33.18
N ILE A 57 -10.88 8.29 33.82
CA ILE A 57 -11.67 9.31 34.50
C ILE A 57 -11.62 9.07 36.01
N LEU A 58 -11.74 10.15 36.79
CA LEU A 58 -11.94 10.03 38.23
C LEU A 58 -13.41 9.70 38.51
N CYS A 59 -13.66 8.80 39.46
CA CYS A 59 -15.01 8.56 39.95
C CYS A 59 -15.55 9.83 40.64
N GLU A 60 -16.78 10.22 40.31
CA GLU A 60 -17.43 11.39 40.92
C GLU A 60 -18.22 11.05 42.19
N LEU A 61 -18.37 9.76 42.52
CA LEU A 61 -19.08 9.36 43.74
C LEU A 61 -18.29 9.75 45.00
N PRO A 62 -18.92 10.44 45.96
CA PRO A 62 -18.24 10.86 47.19
C PRO A 62 -17.59 9.68 47.92
N GLY A 63 -16.28 9.75 48.13
CA GLY A 63 -15.50 8.72 48.81
C GLY A 63 -14.88 7.66 47.88
N CYS A 64 -15.15 7.69 46.58
CA CYS A 64 -14.41 6.90 45.60
C CYS A 64 -13.34 7.75 44.90
N MET A 65 -12.06 7.45 45.17
CA MET A 65 -10.91 8.11 44.53
C MET A 65 -10.34 7.26 43.37
N GLY A 66 -11.15 6.34 42.83
CA GLY A 66 -10.71 5.43 41.79
C GLY A 66 -10.49 6.14 40.45
N LEU A 67 -9.32 5.91 39.83
CA LEU A 67 -9.09 6.21 38.42
C LEU A 67 -9.64 5.04 37.59
N ILE A 68 -10.65 5.27 36.77
CA ILE A 68 -11.40 4.24 36.04
C ILE A 68 -11.19 4.44 34.55
N LYS A 69 -10.90 3.37 33.82
CA LYS A 69 -10.99 3.41 32.36
C LYS A 69 -12.45 3.61 31.95
N TRP A 70 -12.71 4.50 31.00
CA TRP A 70 -14.05 4.81 30.52
C TRP A 70 -14.83 3.56 30.07
N THR A 71 -14.18 2.62 29.39
CA THR A 71 -14.75 1.30 29.02
C THR A 71 -15.28 0.47 30.20
N ASN A 72 -14.79 0.72 31.42
CA ASN A 72 -15.14 -0.01 32.63
C ASN A 72 -16.07 0.78 33.57
N ILE A 73 -16.60 1.92 33.14
CA ILE A 73 -17.43 2.77 34.00
C ILE A 73 -18.67 2.01 34.52
N GLY A 74 -19.34 1.23 33.65
CA GLY A 74 -20.53 0.47 34.02
C GLY A 74 -20.25 -0.59 35.10
N THR A 75 -19.18 -1.37 34.95
CA THR A 75 -18.81 -2.39 35.94
C THR A 75 -18.32 -1.77 37.25
N HIS A 76 -17.71 -0.59 37.19
CA HIS A 76 -17.29 0.15 38.37
C HIS A 76 -18.48 0.59 39.24
N TYR A 77 -19.55 1.16 38.65
CA TYR A 77 -20.75 1.55 39.39
C TYR A 77 -21.53 0.36 39.96
N LEU A 78 -21.31 -0.85 39.42
CA LEU A 78 -21.90 -2.08 39.93
C LEU A 78 -21.11 -2.73 41.07
N CYS A 79 -19.95 -2.20 41.46
CA CYS A 79 -19.22 -2.76 42.60
C CYS A 79 -19.94 -2.51 43.93
N ASP A 80 -19.72 -3.38 44.91
CA ASP A 80 -20.40 -3.35 46.22
C ASP A 80 -20.28 -1.99 46.93
N THR A 81 -19.15 -1.31 46.79
CA THR A 81 -18.91 0.00 47.41
C THR A 81 -19.86 1.06 46.85
N HIS A 82 -20.03 1.12 45.52
CA HIS A 82 -20.94 2.09 44.90
C HIS A 82 -22.40 1.72 45.10
N GLN A 83 -22.76 0.44 45.06
CA GLN A 83 -24.13 0.01 45.33
C GLN A 83 -24.55 0.41 46.76
N LYS A 84 -23.67 0.26 47.75
CA LYS A 84 -23.92 0.72 49.12
C LYS A 84 -24.08 2.24 49.20
N MET A 85 -23.19 3.00 48.56
CA MET A 85 -23.28 4.48 48.56
C MET A 85 -24.56 4.97 47.88
N LEU A 86 -24.94 4.41 46.74
CA LEU A 86 -26.19 4.75 46.06
C LEU A 86 -27.41 4.43 46.94
N LEU A 87 -27.39 3.27 47.62
CA LEU A 87 -28.46 2.90 48.54
C LEU A 87 -28.55 3.87 49.73
N GLU A 88 -27.42 4.29 50.31
CA GLU A 88 -27.40 5.30 51.37
C GLU A 88 -27.98 6.64 50.91
N VAL A 89 -27.64 7.10 49.70
CA VAL A 89 -28.20 8.34 49.12
C VAL A 89 -29.71 8.22 48.94
N ILE A 90 -30.20 7.09 48.43
CA ILE A 90 -31.65 6.82 48.28
C ILE A 90 -32.34 6.80 49.65
N ILE A 91 -31.74 6.13 50.64
CA ILE A 91 -32.27 6.06 52.01
C ILE A 91 -32.36 7.47 52.62
N GLN A 92 -31.28 8.26 52.52
CA GLN A 92 -31.27 9.64 53.03
C GLN A 92 -32.32 10.50 52.33
N TYR A 93 -32.50 10.34 51.01
CA TYR A 93 -33.54 11.01 50.26
C TYR A 93 -34.93 10.65 50.78
N ILE A 94 -35.22 9.35 50.97
CA ILE A 94 -36.48 8.87 51.51
C ILE A 94 -36.74 9.45 52.91
N PHE A 95 -35.75 9.41 53.81
CA PHE A 95 -35.89 9.95 55.17
C PHE A 95 -36.05 11.47 55.20
N LYS A 96 -35.34 12.20 54.33
CA LYS A 96 -35.46 13.66 54.22
C LYS A 96 -36.85 14.08 53.74
N HIS A 97 -37.46 13.30 52.85
CA HIS A 97 -38.75 13.62 52.26
C HIS A 97 -39.95 13.02 53.01
N LYS A 98 -39.77 11.94 53.77
CA LYS A 98 -40.79 11.41 54.70
C LYS A 98 -40.62 12.07 56.07
N ARG A 99 -41.30 13.21 56.29
CA ARG A 99 -41.48 13.78 57.64
C ARG A 99 -42.11 12.73 58.57
N LEU A 100 -41.32 12.19 59.50
CA LEU A 100 -41.87 11.38 60.59
C LEU A 100 -42.76 12.28 61.45
N PRO A 101 -44.04 11.92 61.67
CA PRO A 101 -44.91 12.68 62.54
C PRO A 101 -44.36 12.68 63.97
N ASN A 102 -44.36 13.86 64.58
CA ASN A 102 -43.78 14.12 65.90
C ASN A 102 -44.41 13.20 66.97
N LYS A 103 -43.54 12.56 67.77
CA LYS A 103 -43.90 11.67 68.87
C LYS A 103 -44.64 12.42 69.97
N SER A 104 -45.98 12.41 69.99
CA SER A 104 -46.71 12.73 71.23
C SER A 104 -48.11 12.12 71.40
N ASN A 105 -48.56 11.13 70.61
CA ASN A 105 -49.77 10.34 70.90
C ASN A 105 -49.72 8.99 70.16
N CYS A 106 -49.46 7.88 70.86
CA CYS A 106 -48.80 6.70 70.26
C CYS A 106 -49.53 5.35 70.44
N SER A 107 -50.84 5.26 70.18
CA SER A 107 -51.47 3.93 70.06
C SER A 107 -52.54 3.86 68.97
N ALA A 108 -53.46 4.82 68.89
CA ALA A 108 -54.47 4.85 67.81
C ALA A 108 -53.86 5.19 66.43
N THR A 109 -52.82 6.03 66.40
CA THR A 109 -52.11 6.42 65.16
C THR A 109 -51.27 5.29 64.59
N ILE A 110 -50.76 4.37 65.42
CA ILE A 110 -49.96 3.23 64.96
C ILE A 110 -50.82 2.28 64.13
N THR A 111 -52.05 2.01 64.57
CA THR A 111 -52.95 1.08 63.85
C THR A 111 -53.38 1.64 62.49
N SER A 112 -53.64 2.95 62.40
CA SER A 112 -53.93 3.62 61.12
C SER A 112 -52.70 3.61 60.21
N VAL A 113 -51.52 3.96 60.71
CA VAL A 113 -50.28 3.93 59.92
C VAL A 113 -49.95 2.53 59.43
N VAL A 114 -50.16 1.49 60.26
CA VAL A 114 -49.97 0.10 59.85
C VAL A 114 -50.99 -0.33 58.80
N SER A 115 -52.23 0.14 58.88
CA SER A 115 -53.26 -0.11 57.85
C SER A 115 -52.90 0.56 56.53
N ASP A 116 -52.47 1.83 56.57
CA ASP A 116 -52.06 2.59 55.38
C ASP A 116 -50.82 1.96 54.74
N MET A 117 -49.83 1.54 55.56
CA MET A 117 -48.67 0.81 55.08
C MET A 117 -49.04 -0.54 54.46
N LYS A 118 -50.03 -1.26 55.01
CA LYS A 118 -50.52 -2.51 54.39
C LYS A 118 -51.16 -2.24 53.04
N GLN A 119 -51.95 -1.18 52.91
CA GLN A 119 -52.57 -0.82 51.65
C GLN A 119 -51.52 -0.38 50.62
N GLU A 120 -50.54 0.43 51.01
CA GLU A 120 -49.39 0.77 50.16
C GLU A 120 -48.63 -0.49 49.74
N LEU A 121 -48.43 -1.46 50.64
CA LEU A 121 -47.75 -2.72 50.32
C LEU A 121 -48.52 -3.53 49.27
N ILE A 122 -49.86 -3.57 49.36
CA ILE A 122 -50.72 -4.24 48.39
C ILE A 122 -50.60 -3.54 47.03
N THR A 123 -50.69 -2.20 46.99
CA THR A 123 -50.55 -1.43 45.74
C THR A 123 -49.17 -1.62 45.11
N VAL A 124 -48.09 -1.66 45.92
CA VAL A 124 -46.75 -1.97 45.44
C VAL A 124 -46.69 -3.38 44.87
N GLN A 125 -47.29 -4.38 45.54
CA GLN A 125 -47.32 -5.76 45.05
C GLN A 125 -48.09 -5.88 43.72
N GLU A 126 -49.22 -5.19 43.57
CA GLU A 126 -49.99 -5.15 42.32
C GLU A 126 -49.18 -4.50 41.19
N ASN A 127 -48.50 -3.38 41.47
CA ASN A 127 -47.61 -2.73 40.49
C ASN A 127 -46.45 -3.65 40.08
N VAL A 128 -45.85 -4.37 41.03
CA VAL A 128 -44.81 -5.37 40.75
C VAL A 128 -45.35 -6.48 39.84
N ASN A 129 -46.55 -6.98 40.12
CA ASN A 129 -47.17 -8.03 39.31
C ASN A 129 -47.52 -7.54 37.89
N ILE A 130 -47.89 -6.27 37.72
CA ILE A 130 -48.15 -5.65 36.40
C ILE A 130 -46.84 -5.51 35.60
N LEU A 131 -45.73 -5.16 36.27
CA LEU A 131 -44.43 -4.98 35.62
C LEU A 131 -43.70 -6.30 35.34
N LEU A 132 -44.02 -7.38 36.05
CA LEU A 132 -43.33 -8.66 35.92
C LEU A 132 -43.27 -9.21 34.48
N PRO A 133 -44.38 -9.21 33.69
CA PRO A 133 -44.34 -9.66 32.30
C PRO A 133 -43.47 -8.79 31.39
N GLU A 134 -43.40 -7.48 31.64
CA GLU A 134 -42.53 -6.56 30.89
C GLU A 134 -41.06 -6.83 31.19
N VAL A 135 -40.74 -7.13 32.45
CA VAL A 135 -39.39 -7.52 32.88
C VAL A 135 -39.00 -8.86 32.27
N GLU A 136 -39.88 -9.85 32.26
CA GLU A 136 -39.64 -11.16 31.62
C GLU A 136 -39.46 -11.04 30.10
N CYS A 137 -40.28 -10.23 29.43
CA CYS A 137 -40.13 -9.92 28.00
C CYS A 137 -38.78 -9.25 27.71
N SER A 138 -38.39 -8.28 28.54
CA SER A 138 -37.09 -7.60 28.44
C SER A 138 -35.94 -8.57 28.66
N LEU A 139 -36.05 -9.48 29.62
CA LEU A 139 -35.04 -10.51 29.89
C LEU A 139 -34.88 -11.47 28.68
N ASN A 140 -35.97 -11.90 28.07
CA ASN A 140 -35.95 -12.73 26.86
C ASN A 140 -35.35 -12.00 25.65
N ASN A 141 -35.59 -10.70 25.51
CA ASN A 141 -34.93 -9.90 24.49
C ASN A 141 -33.42 -9.79 24.75
N CYS A 142 -33.00 -9.61 26.01
CA CYS A 142 -31.59 -9.59 26.37
C CYS A 142 -30.89 -10.93 26.08
N THR A 143 -31.53 -12.08 26.35
CA THR A 143 -30.96 -13.39 26.03
C THR A 143 -30.85 -13.61 24.53
N ARG A 144 -31.87 -13.22 23.75
CA ARG A 144 -31.82 -13.25 22.28
C ARG A 144 -30.69 -12.39 21.73
N LEU A 145 -30.61 -11.12 22.13
CA LEU A 145 -29.56 -10.20 21.68
C LEU A 145 -28.17 -10.70 22.04
N LYS A 146 -28.01 -11.34 23.21
CA LYS A 146 -26.75 -11.98 23.60
C LYS A 146 -26.38 -13.12 22.64
N SER A 147 -27.34 -13.97 22.29
CA SER A 147 -27.10 -15.07 21.33
C SER A 147 -26.74 -14.56 19.92
N GLU A 148 -27.41 -13.52 19.44
CA GLU A 148 -27.11 -12.86 18.17
C GLU A 148 -25.72 -12.22 18.20
N HIS A 149 -25.37 -11.54 19.28
CA HIS A 149 -24.04 -10.99 19.50
C HIS A 149 -22.96 -12.08 19.46
N ASP A 150 -23.16 -13.22 20.13
CA ASP A 150 -22.20 -14.32 20.15
C ASP A 150 -22.04 -14.97 18.76
N GLN A 151 -23.12 -15.05 17.98
CA GLN A 151 -23.09 -15.51 16.59
C GLN A 151 -22.33 -14.55 15.67
N ILE A 152 -22.59 -13.24 15.81
CA ILE A 152 -21.88 -12.20 15.05
C ILE A 152 -20.39 -12.23 15.40
N LYS A 153 -20.05 -12.32 16.70
CA LYS A 153 -18.67 -12.43 17.17
C LYS A 153 -17.94 -13.61 16.54
N THR A 154 -18.56 -14.80 16.57
CA THR A 154 -18.01 -16.00 15.94
C THR A 154 -17.80 -15.82 14.44
N THR A 155 -18.74 -15.14 13.76
CA THR A 155 -18.61 -14.81 12.34
C THR A 155 -17.45 -13.86 12.07
N CYS A 156 -17.28 -12.82 12.89
CA CYS A 156 -16.15 -11.89 12.81
C CYS A 156 -14.82 -12.62 13.01
N ASP A 157 -14.71 -13.50 14.00
CA ASP A 157 -13.49 -14.27 14.26
C ASP A 157 -13.11 -15.16 13.06
N ASN A 158 -14.11 -15.81 12.45
CA ASN A 158 -13.91 -16.60 11.23
C ASN A 158 -13.43 -15.76 10.04
N LEU A 159 -14.01 -14.57 9.84
CA LEU A 159 -13.59 -13.63 8.79
C LEU A 159 -12.17 -13.11 9.02
N ILE A 160 -11.78 -12.84 10.27
CA ILE A 160 -10.41 -12.46 10.63
C ILE A 160 -9.44 -13.60 10.29
N GLN A 161 -9.79 -14.85 10.61
CA GLN A 161 -8.97 -16.01 10.25
C GLN A 161 -8.84 -16.20 8.74
N GLN A 162 -9.92 -16.02 7.98
CA GLN A 162 -9.89 -16.06 6.52
C GLN A 162 -9.02 -14.94 5.95
N LYS A 163 -9.16 -13.70 6.43
CA LYS A 163 -8.32 -12.55 6.06
C LYS A 163 -6.85 -12.86 6.28
N ASN A 164 -6.49 -13.42 7.44
CA ASN A 164 -5.10 -13.76 7.75
C ASN A 164 -4.55 -14.87 6.83
N THR A 165 -5.39 -15.85 6.47
CA THR A 165 -5.03 -16.92 5.53
C THR A 165 -4.77 -16.36 4.14
N VAL A 166 -5.65 -15.51 3.62
CA VAL A 166 -5.48 -14.84 2.32
C VAL A 166 -4.24 -13.93 2.34
N GLY A 167 -4.01 -13.20 3.45
CA GLY A 167 -2.81 -12.37 3.61
C GLY A 167 -1.52 -13.18 3.51
N LYS A 168 -1.48 -14.39 4.07
CA LYS A 168 -0.34 -15.31 3.93
C LYS A 168 -0.15 -15.76 2.47
N MET A 169 -1.24 -16.14 1.79
CA MET A 169 -1.16 -16.55 0.37
C MET A 169 -0.64 -15.43 -0.53
N ILE A 170 -1.11 -14.19 -0.33
CA ILE A 170 -0.61 -13.02 -1.07
C ILE A 170 0.88 -12.81 -0.84
N LYS A 171 1.35 -12.98 0.40
CA LYS A 171 2.78 -12.87 0.72
C LYS A 171 3.60 -13.93 0.00
N ASP A 172 3.18 -15.18 0.05
CA ASP A 172 3.87 -16.31 -0.60
C ASP A 172 3.91 -16.12 -2.13
N ASP A 173 2.84 -15.62 -2.75
CA ASP A 173 2.81 -15.35 -4.19
C ASP A 173 3.67 -14.14 -4.59
N ASN A 174 3.73 -13.10 -3.77
CA ASN A 174 4.66 -11.98 -3.99
C ASN A 174 6.12 -12.43 -3.94
N GLU A 175 6.48 -13.36 -3.05
CA GLU A 175 7.83 -13.93 -2.99
C GLU A 175 8.17 -14.71 -4.28
N LYS A 176 7.20 -15.47 -4.83
CA LYS A 176 7.38 -16.15 -6.13
C LYS A 176 7.54 -15.17 -7.29
N VAL A 177 6.72 -14.11 -7.34
CA VAL A 177 6.82 -13.09 -8.39
C VAL A 177 8.18 -12.39 -8.37
N ASN A 178 8.68 -12.03 -7.19
CA ASN A 178 10.00 -11.43 -7.06
C ASN A 178 11.12 -12.36 -7.55
N LYS A 179 11.00 -13.67 -7.29
CA LYS A 179 11.94 -14.66 -7.83
C LYS A 179 11.90 -14.72 -9.37
N CYS A 180 10.71 -14.72 -9.97
CA CYS A 180 10.57 -14.70 -11.43
C CYS A 180 11.17 -13.42 -12.06
N ILE A 181 10.98 -12.26 -11.43
CA ILE A 181 11.57 -10.99 -11.89
C ILE A 181 13.11 -11.08 -11.88
N GLN A 182 13.68 -11.66 -10.82
CA GLN A 182 15.13 -11.84 -10.75
C GLN A 182 15.64 -12.77 -11.87
N GLU A 183 14.96 -13.89 -12.10
CA GLU A 183 15.29 -14.82 -13.19
C GLU A 183 15.19 -14.16 -14.57
N GLN A 184 14.19 -13.29 -14.79
CA GLN A 184 14.05 -12.52 -16.02
C GLN A 184 15.23 -11.56 -16.23
N ASN A 185 15.63 -10.81 -15.20
CA ASN A 185 16.76 -9.88 -15.28
C ASN A 185 18.07 -10.62 -15.61
N ASP A 186 18.26 -11.82 -15.04
CA ASP A 186 19.43 -12.65 -15.31
C ASP A 186 19.44 -13.14 -16.78
N MET A 187 18.28 -13.51 -17.33
CA MET A 187 18.14 -13.87 -18.75
C MET A 187 18.39 -12.68 -19.68
N GLU A 188 17.89 -11.49 -19.36
CA GLU A 188 18.13 -10.27 -20.16
C GLU A 188 19.62 -9.94 -20.25
N LYS A 189 20.35 -10.11 -19.14
CA LYS A 189 21.81 -9.97 -19.11
C LYS A 189 22.50 -10.98 -20.01
N GLN A 190 22.10 -12.26 -19.97
CA GLN A 190 22.65 -13.30 -20.85
C GLN A 190 22.39 -13.02 -22.33
N ILE A 191 21.21 -12.48 -22.66
CA ILE A 191 20.87 -12.06 -24.03
C ILE A 191 21.79 -10.92 -24.47
N ASP A 192 22.04 -9.92 -23.63
CA ASP A 192 22.95 -8.82 -23.94
C ASP A 192 24.39 -9.31 -24.15
N ASP A 193 24.88 -10.20 -23.29
CA ASP A 193 26.21 -10.79 -23.42
C ASP A 193 26.34 -11.63 -24.70
N THR A 194 25.29 -12.38 -25.06
CA THR A 194 25.22 -13.14 -26.32
C THR A 194 25.24 -12.21 -27.54
N LYS A 195 24.52 -11.08 -27.49
CA LYS A 195 24.54 -10.07 -28.56
C LYS A 195 25.93 -9.46 -28.75
N LYS A 196 26.63 -9.17 -27.65
CA LYS A 196 28.03 -8.69 -27.72
C LYS A 196 28.94 -9.72 -28.38
N LEU A 197 28.84 -11.00 -27.97
CA LEU A 197 29.60 -12.08 -28.60
C LEU A 197 29.28 -12.23 -30.09
N GLN A 198 28.00 -12.15 -30.48
CA GLN A 198 27.61 -12.17 -31.88
C GLN A 198 28.20 -10.99 -32.67
N LEU A 199 28.26 -9.79 -32.09
CA LEU A 199 28.88 -8.63 -32.74
C LEU A 199 30.37 -8.85 -32.98
N TYR A 200 31.09 -9.42 -31.99
CA TYR A 200 32.49 -9.78 -32.15
C TYR A 200 32.68 -10.82 -33.26
N THR A 201 31.85 -11.86 -33.31
CA THR A 201 31.93 -12.92 -34.32
C THR A 201 31.47 -12.47 -35.72
N LYS A 202 30.54 -11.51 -35.80
CA LYS A 202 30.00 -10.97 -37.06
C LYS A 202 30.95 -9.98 -37.74
N THR A 203 32.07 -9.64 -37.11
CA THR A 203 33.23 -9.10 -37.84
C THR A 203 33.82 -10.25 -38.67
N LEU A 204 33.12 -10.58 -39.77
CA LEU A 204 33.48 -11.62 -40.71
C LEU A 204 34.93 -11.40 -41.16
N SER A 205 35.80 -12.28 -40.66
CA SER A 205 36.85 -12.81 -41.52
C SER A 205 36.12 -13.35 -42.74
N LEU A 206 36.61 -13.08 -43.96
CA LEU A 206 36.11 -13.78 -45.15
C LEU A 206 35.95 -15.28 -44.81
N ASP A 207 34.97 -15.98 -45.41
CA ASP A 207 34.79 -17.43 -45.21
C ASP A 207 36.14 -18.15 -45.25
N THR A 208 36.29 -19.34 -44.67
CA THR A 208 37.59 -20.03 -44.57
C THR A 208 38.38 -20.12 -45.90
N ASP A 209 37.67 -19.97 -47.03
CA ASP A 209 38.20 -20.05 -48.40
C ASP A 209 38.36 -18.67 -49.08
N SER A 210 38.18 -17.57 -48.33
CA SER A 210 38.22 -16.17 -48.77
C SER A 210 37.21 -15.80 -49.87
N THR A 211 36.13 -16.55 -50.01
CA THR A 211 35.09 -16.33 -51.03
C THR A 211 33.92 -15.53 -50.48
N MET A 212 33.28 -14.74 -51.35
CA MET A 212 32.05 -14.03 -51.03
C MET A 212 31.04 -14.21 -52.17
N THR A 213 29.90 -14.83 -51.87
CA THR A 213 28.88 -15.13 -52.87
C THR A 213 27.78 -14.08 -52.84
N PHE A 214 27.53 -13.44 -53.98
CA PHE A 214 26.40 -12.54 -54.20
C PHE A 214 25.30 -13.30 -54.94
N SER A 215 24.07 -13.22 -54.45
CA SER A 215 22.90 -13.80 -55.13
C SER A 215 21.79 -12.77 -55.16
N PHE A 216 21.21 -12.55 -56.34
CA PHE A 216 20.07 -11.67 -56.52
C PHE A 216 19.13 -12.22 -57.59
N ILE A 217 17.87 -11.88 -57.46
CA ILE A 217 16.81 -12.27 -58.38
C ILE A 217 16.17 -10.96 -58.85
N LYS A 218 16.11 -10.74 -60.16
CA LYS A 218 15.34 -9.64 -60.76
C LYS A 218 13.99 -10.16 -61.19
N HIS A 219 12.93 -9.42 -60.88
CA HIS A 219 11.61 -9.74 -61.42
C HIS A 219 11.52 -9.33 -62.91
N PRO A 220 10.61 -9.93 -63.71
CA PRO A 220 10.50 -9.64 -65.15
C PRO A 220 10.33 -8.15 -65.50
N HIS A 221 9.71 -7.37 -64.62
CA HIS A 221 9.52 -5.92 -64.80
C HIS A 221 10.75 -5.08 -64.41
N GLU A 222 11.76 -5.69 -63.79
CA GLU A 222 12.98 -5.04 -63.29
C GLU A 222 14.24 -5.41 -64.08
N ILE A 223 14.11 -6.27 -65.11
CA ILE A 223 15.24 -6.79 -65.88
C ILE A 223 16.15 -5.64 -66.37
N ASN A 224 15.55 -4.57 -66.89
CA ASN A 224 16.25 -3.42 -67.45
C ASN A 224 16.56 -2.31 -66.43
N LEU A 225 16.19 -2.48 -65.15
CA LEU A 225 16.50 -1.50 -64.13
C LEU A 225 17.92 -1.72 -63.59
N PRO A 226 18.70 -0.64 -63.36
CA PRO A 226 20.00 -0.77 -62.75
C PRO A 226 19.85 -1.31 -61.31
N PHE A 227 20.70 -2.24 -60.92
CA PHE A 227 20.73 -2.78 -59.55
C PHE A 227 22.03 -2.43 -58.84
N SER A 228 22.01 -2.48 -57.52
CA SER A 228 23.18 -2.25 -56.67
C SER A 228 23.09 -3.08 -55.40
N ILE A 229 24.05 -3.98 -55.20
CA ILE A 229 24.13 -4.89 -54.07
C ILE A 229 25.42 -4.60 -53.30
N TYR A 230 25.34 -4.56 -51.99
CA TYR A 230 26.48 -4.34 -51.10
C TYR A 230 26.80 -5.63 -50.33
N SER A 231 28.09 -5.88 -50.12
CA SER A 231 28.52 -6.93 -49.21
C SER A 231 28.34 -6.51 -47.75
N SER A 232 28.43 -7.50 -46.85
CA SER A 232 28.80 -7.20 -45.48
C SER A 232 30.20 -6.57 -45.45
N GLN A 233 30.47 -5.76 -44.43
CA GLN A 233 31.82 -5.28 -44.17
C GLN A 233 32.73 -6.46 -43.83
N PHE A 234 33.95 -6.46 -44.34
CA PHE A 234 34.95 -7.48 -44.07
C PHE A 234 36.31 -6.85 -43.83
N LYS A 235 37.11 -7.46 -42.95
CA LYS A 235 38.48 -7.04 -42.71
C LYS A 235 39.45 -7.93 -43.47
N THR A 236 40.54 -7.36 -43.96
CA THR A 236 41.65 -8.11 -44.59
C THR A 236 42.40 -9.01 -43.60
N SER A 237 42.35 -8.68 -42.31
CA SER A 237 42.82 -9.50 -41.18
C SER A 237 42.16 -9.00 -39.89
N ILE A 238 42.40 -9.65 -38.76
CA ILE A 238 41.87 -9.23 -37.44
C ILE A 238 42.18 -7.73 -37.16
N PHE A 239 43.37 -7.27 -37.56
CA PHE A 239 43.84 -5.89 -37.40
C PHE A 239 43.94 -5.13 -38.73
N GLY A 240 43.30 -5.65 -39.79
CA GLY A 240 43.43 -5.13 -41.14
C GLY A 240 42.43 -4.03 -41.48
N TYR A 241 42.53 -3.52 -42.70
CA TYR A 241 41.60 -2.53 -43.24
C TYR A 241 40.21 -3.12 -43.40
N ASN A 242 39.21 -2.28 -43.15
CA ASN A 242 37.80 -2.59 -43.30
C ASN A 242 37.33 -2.23 -44.71
N PHE A 243 36.75 -3.19 -45.42
CA PHE A 243 36.28 -3.02 -46.79
C PHE A 243 34.81 -3.38 -46.93
N MET A 244 34.20 -2.83 -47.98
CA MET A 244 32.88 -3.22 -48.47
C MET A 244 32.94 -3.30 -50.00
N LEU A 245 32.45 -4.41 -50.55
CA LEU A 245 32.27 -4.60 -51.98
C LEU A 245 30.87 -4.16 -52.38
N ARG A 246 30.75 -3.56 -53.56
CA ARG A 246 29.47 -3.22 -54.18
C ARG A 246 29.48 -3.70 -55.61
N ILE A 247 28.48 -4.51 -55.96
CA ILE A 247 28.25 -4.97 -57.32
C ILE A 247 27.02 -4.23 -57.85
N CYS A 248 27.15 -3.53 -58.97
CA CYS A 248 26.03 -2.86 -59.60
C CYS A 248 26.08 -2.95 -61.12
N SER A 249 24.92 -2.92 -61.77
CA SER A 249 24.87 -2.78 -63.22
C SER A 249 24.91 -1.31 -63.58
N THR A 250 25.88 -0.91 -64.41
CA THR A 250 25.98 0.45 -64.93
C THR A 250 25.44 0.47 -66.35
N ILE A 251 24.50 1.39 -66.62
CA ILE A 251 24.04 1.70 -67.98
C ILE A 251 24.83 2.93 -68.43
N ILE A 252 25.70 2.77 -69.43
CA ILE A 252 26.39 3.92 -70.02
C ILE A 252 25.46 4.52 -71.07
N SER A 253 25.05 5.78 -70.88
CA SER A 253 24.28 6.50 -71.89
C SER A 253 25.21 6.91 -73.04
N GLY A 254 25.13 6.16 -74.13
CA GLY A 254 25.71 6.43 -75.44
C GLY A 254 24.92 5.63 -76.47
N ASN A 255 25.09 5.91 -77.77
CA ASN A 255 24.35 5.26 -78.87
C ASN A 255 24.49 3.73 -78.94
N GLU A 256 25.25 3.12 -78.04
CA GLU A 256 25.48 1.68 -77.90
C GLU A 256 24.96 1.24 -76.53
N ASN A 257 23.76 0.62 -76.49
CA ASN A 257 23.12 0.07 -75.29
C ASN A 257 23.93 -1.12 -74.72
N GLN A 258 25.10 -0.86 -74.15
CA GLN A 258 25.93 -1.86 -73.49
C GLN A 258 25.73 -1.77 -71.97
N GLU A 259 25.30 -2.87 -71.37
CA GLU A 259 25.21 -3.03 -69.92
C GLU A 259 26.51 -3.60 -69.38
N TYR A 260 27.09 -2.95 -68.38
CA TYR A 260 28.31 -3.41 -67.72
C TYR A 260 28.01 -3.81 -66.28
N LEU A 261 28.57 -4.93 -65.84
CA LEU A 261 28.66 -5.26 -64.42
C LEU A 261 29.87 -4.52 -63.83
N SER A 262 29.65 -3.67 -62.84
CA SER A 262 30.69 -2.90 -62.17
C SER A 262 30.87 -3.39 -60.74
N ILE A 263 32.13 -3.49 -60.31
CA ILE A 263 32.50 -3.86 -58.95
C ILE A 263 33.29 -2.71 -58.34
N TYR A 264 32.81 -2.23 -57.21
CA TYR A 264 33.46 -1.19 -56.43
C TYR A 264 33.95 -1.79 -55.13
N ILE A 265 35.20 -1.49 -54.78
CA ILE A 265 35.75 -1.74 -53.45
C ILE A 265 35.83 -0.41 -52.70
N THR A 266 35.18 -0.36 -51.54
CA THR A 266 35.16 0.83 -50.68
C THR A 266 36.00 0.55 -49.44
N LEU A 267 37.06 1.34 -49.25
CA LEU A 267 37.78 1.38 -47.99
C LEU A 267 36.95 2.15 -46.96
N LEU A 268 36.61 1.52 -45.85
CA LEU A 268 35.90 2.11 -44.74
C LEU A 268 36.86 2.44 -43.61
N ARG A 269 36.49 3.42 -42.78
CA ARG A 269 37.25 3.76 -41.58
C ARG A 269 37.24 2.57 -40.61
N GLY A 270 38.42 2.11 -40.22
CA GLY A 270 38.63 1.02 -39.27
C GLY A 270 39.15 1.51 -37.91
N GLU A 271 39.07 0.63 -36.92
CA GLU A 271 39.59 0.88 -35.56
C GLU A 271 41.14 0.97 -35.54
N PHE A 272 41.79 0.33 -36.51
CA PHE A 272 43.26 0.22 -36.60
C PHE A 272 43.88 1.17 -37.64
N ASP A 273 43.11 2.08 -38.23
CA ASP A 273 43.60 2.97 -39.29
C ASP A 273 44.82 3.80 -38.87
N GLN A 274 44.96 4.11 -37.57
CA GLN A 274 46.08 4.88 -37.03
C GLN A 274 47.43 4.15 -37.11
N ILE A 275 47.41 2.82 -37.16
CA ILE A 275 48.61 1.98 -37.17
C ILE A 275 48.83 1.29 -38.53
N LEU A 276 47.89 1.45 -39.46
CA LEU A 276 47.93 0.86 -40.79
C LEU A 276 48.57 1.83 -41.79
N LEU A 277 49.45 1.33 -42.66
CA LEU A 277 50.19 2.15 -43.63
C LEU A 277 49.34 2.45 -44.88
N TYR A 278 49.21 3.70 -45.29
CA TYR A 278 48.54 4.05 -46.55
C TYR A 278 49.51 4.76 -47.50
N PRO A 279 49.59 4.38 -48.80
CA PRO A 279 48.83 3.32 -49.48
C PRO A 279 49.16 1.89 -48.99
N PHE A 280 48.27 0.94 -49.25
CA PHE A 280 48.40 -0.44 -48.79
C PHE A 280 49.72 -1.08 -49.28
N PRO A 281 50.43 -1.85 -48.44
CA PRO A 281 51.68 -2.49 -48.84
C PRO A 281 51.50 -3.77 -49.69
N TYR A 282 50.26 -4.11 -50.05
CA TYR A 282 49.92 -5.32 -50.79
C TYR A 282 48.87 -5.04 -51.88
N ASN A 283 48.85 -5.92 -52.88
CA ASN A 283 47.89 -5.87 -53.98
C ASN A 283 46.57 -6.54 -53.59
N ILE A 284 45.46 -5.97 -54.03
CA ILE A 284 44.14 -6.58 -53.93
C ILE A 284 43.81 -7.20 -55.29
N TYR A 285 43.64 -8.51 -55.34
CA TYR A 285 43.22 -9.24 -56.54
C TYR A 285 41.74 -9.55 -56.45
N LEU A 286 40.97 -9.15 -57.46
CA LEU A 286 39.57 -9.53 -57.62
C LEU A 286 39.49 -10.63 -58.69
N CYS A 287 39.05 -11.82 -58.28
CA CYS A 287 38.80 -12.94 -59.18
C CYS A 287 37.28 -13.07 -59.37
N LEU A 288 36.84 -13.11 -60.63
CA LEU A 288 35.44 -13.25 -61.04
C LEU A 288 35.17 -14.58 -61.72
#